data_AF-A0AAU9UM34-F1
#
_entry.id   AF-A0AAU9UM34-F1
#
_cell.length_a   1.000
_cell.length_b   1.000
_cell.length_c   1.000
_cell.angle_alpha   90.00
_cell.angle_beta   90.00
_cell.angle_gamma   90.00
#
_symmetry.space_group_name_H-M   'P 1'
#
loop_
_entity.id
_entity.type
_entity.pdbx_description
1 polymer ?
#
loop_
_entity_poly.entity_id
_entity_poly.type
_entity_poly.pdbx_seq_one_letter_code
_entity_poly.pdbx_strand_id
1 'polypeptide(L)'
;MDTSLTKKITRQSFRCPVFGDPRELPPNIIPSYEDVIRRCFEAQFVLTKGRKAAVGRNVRANRVLRLYVSLENPSDALNELVVYILGSYVPVWFGIKCSEYITEGPRHVFKAIQTSRYLSDDLKKVVHPVIERNAFFAHPENILIAMIFDERKHIRELGLRRIYKARHSRQPCSKGKTIGTLSLLL
;
A
#
# COMPACT_ATOMS: atom_id res chain seq x y z
N MET A 1 -45.85 -3.26 -5.78
CA MET A 1 -45.51 -4.64 -5.39
C MET A 1 -44.25 -5.01 -6.15
N ASP A 2 -43.19 -5.30 -5.41
CA ASP A 2 -41.77 -5.21 -5.76
C ASP A 2 -41.32 -5.91 -7.05
N THR A 3 -40.54 -5.19 -7.86
CA THR A 3 -39.57 -5.78 -8.79
C THR A 3 -38.18 -5.64 -8.18
N SER A 4 -37.68 -6.73 -7.62
CA SER A 4 -36.33 -6.92 -7.13
C SER A 4 -35.31 -6.67 -8.25
N LEU A 5 -34.71 -5.48 -8.28
CA LEU A 5 -33.48 -5.22 -9.02
C LEU A 5 -32.33 -5.92 -8.29
N THR A 6 -32.05 -7.17 -8.68
CA THR A 6 -30.81 -7.86 -8.36
C THR A 6 -29.64 -7.02 -8.86
N LYS A 7 -29.03 -6.24 -7.97
CA LYS A 7 -27.76 -5.55 -8.21
C LYS A 7 -26.72 -6.62 -8.55
N LYS A 8 -26.29 -6.66 -9.81
CA LYS A 8 -25.11 -7.43 -10.22
C LYS A 8 -23.89 -6.82 -9.53
N ILE A 9 -23.46 -7.45 -8.43
CA ILE A 9 -22.20 -7.16 -7.77
C ILE A 9 -21.09 -7.64 -8.70
N THR A 10 -20.42 -6.71 -9.38
CA THR A 10 -19.36 -6.99 -10.38
C THR A 10 -18.01 -7.36 -9.78
N ARG A 11 -17.94 -7.55 -8.46
CA ARG A 11 -16.73 -8.01 -7.77
C ARG A 11 -17.07 -9.36 -7.15
N GLN A 12 -16.32 -10.40 -7.52
CA GLN A 12 -16.32 -11.65 -6.75
C GLN A 12 -16.28 -11.27 -5.26
N SER A 13 -17.08 -11.94 -4.43
CA SER A 13 -17.17 -11.72 -2.98
C SER A 13 -15.81 -12.01 -2.33
N PHE A 14 -14.89 -11.06 -2.48
CA PHE A 14 -13.55 -11.17 -1.98
C PHE A 14 -13.65 -10.84 -0.50
N ARG A 15 -13.60 -11.89 0.32
CA ARG A 15 -13.48 -11.74 1.76
C ARG A 15 -12.13 -11.10 2.03
N CYS A 16 -12.13 -9.80 2.29
CA CYS A 16 -10.89 -9.09 2.54
C CYS A 16 -10.31 -9.62 3.87
N PRO A 17 -9.08 -10.15 3.91
CA PRO A 17 -8.49 -10.65 5.16
C PRO A 17 -8.37 -9.56 6.24
N VAL A 18 -8.39 -8.29 5.83
CA VAL A 18 -8.27 -7.10 6.69
C VAL A 18 -9.64 -6.50 7.04
N PHE A 19 -10.59 -6.48 6.10
CA PHE A 19 -11.88 -5.78 6.26
C PHE A 19 -13.11 -6.70 6.34
N GLY A 20 -12.93 -8.01 6.19
CA GLY A 20 -14.00 -8.99 6.16
C GLY A 20 -14.88 -8.91 4.90
N ASP A 21 -16.12 -9.34 5.02
CA ASP A 21 -17.09 -9.31 3.93
C ASP A 21 -17.60 -7.87 3.70
N PRO A 22 -17.71 -7.42 2.44
CA PRO A 22 -18.18 -6.08 2.13
C PRO A 22 -19.62 -5.89 2.62
N ARG A 23 -19.83 -4.94 3.54
CA ARG A 23 -21.17 -4.49 3.96
C ARG A 23 -21.52 -3.20 3.22
N GLU A 24 -22.71 -3.14 2.60
CA GLU A 24 -23.21 -1.91 2.00
C GLU A 24 -23.45 -0.86 3.10
N LEU A 25 -22.85 0.31 2.94
CA LEU A 25 -23.12 1.46 3.82
C LEU A 25 -24.47 2.08 3.43
N PRO A 26 -25.22 2.66 4.39
CA PRO A 26 -26.47 3.36 4.08
C PRO A 26 -26.19 4.52 3.11
N PRO A 27 -27.11 4.78 2.16
CA PRO A 27 -26.84 5.60 0.98
C PRO A 27 -26.45 7.08 1.26
N ASN A 28 -26.67 7.57 2.48
CA ASN A 28 -26.55 9.00 2.82
C ASN A 28 -25.51 9.33 3.90
N ILE A 29 -24.64 8.38 4.28
CA ILE A 29 -23.60 8.64 5.28
C ILE A 29 -22.25 8.24 4.68
N ILE A 30 -21.49 9.24 4.21
CA ILE A 30 -20.08 9.05 3.90
C ILE A 30 -19.37 8.96 5.25
N PRO A 31 -18.63 7.85 5.54
CA PRO A 31 -17.90 7.74 6.79
C PRO A 31 -16.95 8.93 6.92
N SER A 32 -16.99 9.61 8.06
CA SER A 32 -16.07 10.70 8.34
C SER A 32 -14.64 10.19 8.32
N TYR A 33 -13.66 11.10 8.16
CA TYR A 33 -12.25 10.74 8.27
C TYR A 33 -11.95 9.99 9.57
N GLU A 34 -12.61 10.38 10.67
CA GLU A 34 -12.53 9.66 11.95
C GLU A 34 -13.16 8.27 11.91
N ASP A 35 -14.28 8.05 11.20
CA ASP A 35 -14.87 6.72 11.02
C ASP A 35 -13.95 5.78 10.23
N VAL A 36 -13.29 6.32 9.20
CA VAL A 36 -12.34 5.57 8.36
C VAL A 36 -11.07 5.23 9.15
N ILE A 37 -10.52 6.21 9.88
CA ILE A 37 -9.38 5.99 10.77
C ILE A 37 -9.76 5.01 11.86
N ARG A 38 -10.85 5.24 12.58
CA ARG A 38 -11.28 4.36 13.66
C ARG A 38 -11.47 2.93 13.17
N ARG A 39 -12.07 2.69 12.00
CA ARG A 39 -12.16 1.31 11.47
C ARG A 39 -10.85 0.74 10.97
N CYS A 40 -10.00 1.50 10.28
CA CYS A 40 -8.68 1.04 9.84
C CYS A 40 -7.80 0.68 11.04
N PHE A 41 -7.80 1.50 12.08
CA PHE A 41 -6.98 1.33 13.26
C PHE A 41 -7.61 0.38 14.28
N GLU A 42 -8.92 0.33 14.47
CA GLU A 42 -9.58 -0.71 15.30
C GLU A 42 -9.37 -2.09 14.70
N ALA A 43 -9.45 -2.25 13.37
CA ALA A 43 -9.12 -3.51 12.72
C ALA A 43 -7.65 -3.89 12.94
N GLN A 44 -6.71 -2.94 12.83
CA GLN A 44 -5.30 -3.18 13.16
C GLN A 44 -5.06 -3.42 14.66
N PHE A 45 -5.82 -2.77 15.55
CA PHE A 45 -5.72 -2.88 17.00
C PHE A 45 -6.31 -4.20 17.52
N VAL A 46 -7.42 -4.66 16.96
CA VAL A 46 -8.02 -5.97 17.23
C VAL A 46 -7.10 -7.10 16.69
N LEU A 47 -6.46 -6.89 15.52
CA LEU A 47 -5.44 -7.82 15.00
C LEU A 47 -4.13 -7.84 15.83
N THR A 48 -3.81 -6.76 16.54
CA THR A 48 -2.58 -6.64 17.36
C THR A 48 -2.79 -6.97 18.83
N LYS A 49 -4.03 -6.96 19.34
CA LYS A 49 -4.39 -7.53 20.65
C LYS A 49 -4.16 -9.04 20.72
N GLY A 50 -4.06 -9.71 19.57
CA GLY A 50 -3.43 -11.02 19.44
C GLY A 50 -1.93 -10.87 19.13
N ARG A 51 -1.10 -10.59 20.15
CA ARG A 51 0.37 -10.56 20.07
C ARG A 51 0.95 -11.82 19.39
N LYS A 52 1.13 -11.86 18.05
CA LYS A 52 2.11 -12.73 17.34
C LYS A 52 2.49 -12.28 15.90
N ALA A 53 1.91 -11.24 15.30
CA ALA A 53 2.19 -10.92 13.88
C ALA A 53 3.48 -10.09 13.64
N ALA A 54 3.91 -9.26 14.61
CA ALA A 54 5.11 -8.43 14.48
C ALA A 54 6.43 -9.18 14.78
N VAL A 55 6.35 -10.37 15.38
CA VAL A 55 7.52 -11.16 15.79
C VAL A 55 8.11 -11.94 14.61
N GLY A 56 7.32 -12.42 13.65
CA GLY A 56 7.78 -13.40 12.65
C GLY A 56 8.74 -12.90 11.56
N ARG A 57 8.68 -11.62 11.15
CA ARG A 57 9.54 -11.09 10.06
C ARG A 57 10.94 -10.71 10.55
N ASN A 58 11.03 -10.03 11.70
CA ASN A 58 12.31 -9.67 12.31
C ASN A 58 13.05 -10.90 12.84
N VAL A 59 12.35 -11.95 13.27
CA VAL A 59 13.00 -13.19 13.72
C VAL A 59 13.81 -13.84 12.58
N ARG A 60 13.38 -13.75 11.32
CA ARG A 60 14.14 -14.31 10.19
C ARG A 60 15.37 -13.48 9.84
N ALA A 61 15.23 -12.16 9.69
CA ALA A 61 16.38 -11.29 9.45
C ALA A 61 17.41 -11.36 10.59
N ASN A 62 16.95 -11.35 11.85
CA ASN A 62 17.82 -11.48 13.01
C ASN A 62 18.49 -12.86 13.07
N ARG A 63 17.84 -13.94 12.63
CA ARG A 63 18.45 -15.27 12.54
C ARG A 63 19.55 -15.32 11.48
N VAL A 64 19.35 -14.68 10.33
CA VAL A 64 20.38 -14.55 9.28
C VAL A 64 21.58 -13.76 9.79
N LEU A 65 21.35 -12.62 10.46
CA LEU A 65 22.43 -11.82 11.03
C LEU A 65 23.22 -12.58 12.11
N ARG A 66 22.54 -13.35 12.98
CA ARG A 66 23.21 -14.21 13.97
C ARG A 66 24.04 -15.30 13.32
N LEU A 67 23.51 -15.94 12.28
CA LEU A 67 24.22 -16.96 11.51
C LEU A 67 25.49 -16.37 10.89
N TYR A 68 25.40 -15.19 10.27
CA TYR A 68 26.54 -14.48 9.70
C TYR A 68 27.66 -14.24 10.73
N VAL A 69 27.32 -13.74 11.92
CA VAL A 69 28.31 -13.49 13.00
C VAL A 69 28.91 -14.78 13.56
N SER A 70 28.21 -15.91 13.42
CA SER A 70 28.64 -17.21 13.95
C SER A 70 29.57 -17.97 12.99
N LEU A 71 29.86 -17.44 11.81
CA LEU A 71 30.70 -18.08 10.80
C LEU A 71 31.98 -17.27 10.60
N GLU A 72 33.13 -17.94 10.64
CA GLU A 72 34.43 -17.31 10.33
C GLU A 72 34.56 -16.98 8.83
N ASN A 73 34.01 -17.84 7.96
CA ASN A 73 34.06 -17.70 6.51
C ASN A 73 32.63 -17.82 5.92
N PRO A 74 31.84 -16.73 5.91
CA PRO A 74 30.48 -16.74 5.36
C PRO A 74 30.49 -16.88 3.83
N SER A 75 29.49 -17.59 3.30
CA SER A 75 29.34 -17.75 1.85
C SER A 75 28.92 -16.45 1.16
N ASP A 76 29.24 -16.30 -0.12
CA ASP A 76 28.89 -15.10 -0.90
C ASP A 76 27.39 -14.82 -0.91
N ALA A 77 26.55 -15.87 -0.99
CA ALA A 77 25.10 -15.74 -0.90
C ALA A 77 24.63 -15.21 0.47
N LEU A 78 25.31 -15.61 1.55
CA LEU A 78 25.01 -15.09 2.89
C LEU A 78 25.45 -13.63 3.03
N ASN A 79 26.62 -13.28 2.48
CA ASN A 79 27.11 -11.90 2.43
C ASN A 79 26.12 -10.99 1.69
N GLU A 80 25.65 -11.42 0.51
CA GLU A 80 24.71 -10.66 -0.30
C GLU A 80 23.37 -10.44 0.43
N LEU A 81 22.88 -11.46 1.13
CA LEU A 81 21.66 -11.38 1.92
C LEU A 81 21.81 -10.43 3.12
N VAL A 82 22.95 -10.43 3.80
CA VAL A 82 23.24 -9.51 4.91
C VAL A 82 23.32 -8.07 4.41
N VAL A 83 23.99 -7.84 3.27
CA VAL A 83 24.04 -6.53 2.63
C VAL A 83 22.65 -6.04 2.25
N TYR A 84 21.77 -6.91 1.74
CA TYR A 84 20.36 -6.58 1.51
C TYR A 84 19.63 -6.22 2.82
N ILE A 85 19.82 -7.02 3.88
CA ILE A 85 19.16 -6.81 5.16
C ILE A 85 19.53 -5.44 5.73
N LEU A 86 20.83 -5.11 5.77
CA LEU A 86 21.33 -3.88 6.37
C LEU A 86 21.08 -2.65 5.47
N GLY A 87 21.24 -2.79 4.16
CA GLY A 87 21.16 -1.66 3.22
C GLY A 87 19.74 -1.32 2.74
N SER A 88 18.83 -2.29 2.72
CA SER A 88 17.45 -2.08 2.22
C SER A 88 16.38 -2.47 3.22
N TYR A 89 16.42 -3.67 3.80
CA TYR A 89 15.31 -4.13 4.66
C TYR A 89 15.21 -3.33 5.96
N VAL A 90 16.31 -3.22 6.72
CA VAL A 90 16.33 -2.55 8.04
C VAL A 90 15.96 -1.06 7.93
N PRO A 91 16.53 -0.25 7.01
CA PRO A 91 16.17 1.16 6.91
C PRO A 91 14.69 1.39 6.57
N VAL A 92 14.13 0.58 5.68
CA VAL A 92 12.70 0.67 5.31
C VAL A 92 11.82 0.22 6.47
N TRP A 93 12.14 -0.91 7.10
CA TRP A 93 11.39 -1.42 8.23
C TRP A 93 11.41 -0.45 9.41
N PHE A 94 12.56 0.13 9.71
CA PHE A 94 12.72 1.13 10.76
C PHE A 94 11.94 2.42 10.42
N GLY A 95 12.04 2.89 9.17
CA GLY A 95 11.26 4.05 8.69
C GLY A 95 9.75 3.87 8.90
N ILE A 96 9.22 2.70 8.55
CA ILE A 96 7.80 2.36 8.78
C ILE A 96 7.45 2.38 10.27
N LYS A 97 8.36 1.92 11.13
CA LYS A 97 8.13 1.89 12.58
C LYS A 97 8.22 3.25 13.25
N CYS A 98 9.09 4.12 12.76
CA CYS A 98 9.19 5.49 13.27
C CYS A 98 8.06 6.38 12.76
N SER A 99 7.48 6.05 11.60
CA SER A 99 6.45 6.86 10.95
C SER A 99 5.39 5.96 10.32
N GLU A 100 4.40 5.56 11.12
CA GLU A 100 3.36 4.61 10.69
C GLU A 100 2.10 5.27 10.09
N TYR A 101 2.15 6.58 9.86
CA TYR A 101 1.03 7.33 9.29
C TYR A 101 0.78 6.97 7.82
N ILE A 102 -0.50 6.94 7.43
CA ILE A 102 -0.90 6.68 6.04
C ILE A 102 -0.32 7.69 5.04
N THR A 103 -0.11 8.93 5.49
CA THR A 103 0.51 10.02 4.72
C THR A 103 1.97 9.73 4.37
N GLU A 104 2.63 8.84 5.12
CA GLU A 104 4.04 8.51 4.95
C GLU A 104 4.23 7.18 4.21
N GLY A 105 3.15 6.41 4.04
CA GLY A 105 3.12 5.17 3.26
C GLY A 105 3.76 5.27 1.88
N PRO A 106 3.40 6.25 1.02
CA PRO A 106 4.02 6.39 -0.29
C PRO A 106 5.53 6.63 -0.22
N ARG A 107 6.01 7.36 0.81
CA ARG A 107 7.44 7.59 1.03
C ARG A 107 8.17 6.31 1.39
N HIS A 108 7.56 5.45 2.21
CA HIS A 108 8.14 4.15 2.58
C HIS A 108 8.25 3.22 1.38
N VAL A 109 7.23 3.17 0.51
CA VAL A 109 7.29 2.38 -0.73
C VAL A 109 8.37 2.94 -1.65
N PHE A 110 8.43 4.26 -1.82
CA PHE A 110 9.48 4.90 -2.61
C PHE A 110 10.88 4.60 -2.05
N LYS A 111 11.05 4.66 -0.73
CA LYS A 111 12.31 4.31 -0.06
C LYS A 111 12.68 2.86 -0.32
N ALA A 112 11.73 1.93 -0.23
CA ALA A 112 11.97 0.52 -0.52
C ALA A 112 12.44 0.29 -1.96
N ILE A 113 11.79 0.94 -2.93
CA ILE A 113 12.22 0.90 -4.33
C ILE A 113 13.63 1.46 -4.44
N GLN A 114 13.88 2.66 -3.89
CA GLN A 114 15.18 3.34 -3.96
C GLN A 114 16.32 2.51 -3.34
N THR A 115 16.11 1.95 -2.15
CA THR A 115 17.13 1.16 -1.45
C THR A 115 17.33 -0.21 -2.10
N SER A 116 16.38 -0.74 -2.87
CA SER A 116 16.57 -2.02 -3.57
C SER A 116 17.32 -1.91 -4.92
N ARG A 117 17.57 -0.68 -5.43
CA ARG A 117 18.15 -0.49 -6.78
C ARG A 117 19.57 -1.03 -6.96
N TYR A 118 20.36 -1.04 -5.88
CA TYR A 118 21.76 -1.49 -5.92
C TYR A 118 21.90 -3.02 -5.95
N LEU A 119 20.82 -3.76 -5.68
CA LEU A 119 20.84 -5.22 -5.60
C LEU A 119 21.18 -5.85 -6.95
N SER A 120 21.74 -7.05 -6.94
CA SER A 120 21.90 -7.89 -8.14
C SER A 120 20.53 -8.18 -8.78
N ASP A 121 20.53 -8.50 -10.07
CA ASP A 121 19.28 -8.79 -10.78
C ASP A 121 18.56 -10.02 -10.24
N ASP A 122 19.31 -11.01 -9.74
CA ASP A 122 18.72 -12.19 -9.11
C ASP A 122 18.05 -11.86 -7.77
N LEU A 123 18.66 -11.01 -6.94
CA LEU A 123 17.99 -10.53 -5.73
C LEU A 123 16.80 -9.62 -6.04
N LYS A 124 16.87 -8.78 -7.08
CA LYS A 124 15.73 -7.95 -7.51
C LYS A 124 14.52 -8.80 -7.91
N LYS A 125 14.73 -9.93 -8.61
CA LYS A 125 13.65 -10.88 -8.96
C LYS A 125 12.93 -11.42 -7.72
N VAL A 126 13.61 -11.51 -6.58
CA VAL A 126 13.01 -11.95 -5.31
C VAL A 126 12.36 -10.78 -4.55
N VAL A 127 13.03 -9.62 -4.49
CA VAL A 127 12.63 -8.47 -3.66
C VAL A 127 11.52 -7.64 -4.32
N HIS A 128 11.59 -7.35 -5.62
CA HIS A 128 10.60 -6.50 -6.28
C HIS A 128 9.18 -7.04 -6.21
N PRO A 129 8.90 -8.35 -6.40
CA PRO A 129 7.56 -8.88 -6.19
C PRO A 129 7.05 -8.73 -4.75
N VAL A 130 7.94 -8.63 -3.76
CA VAL A 130 7.55 -8.31 -2.37
C VAL A 130 7.13 -6.84 -2.29
N ILE A 131 7.90 -5.92 -2.88
CA ILE A 131 7.57 -4.50 -2.89
C ILE A 131 6.23 -4.26 -3.63
N GLU A 132 6.04 -4.87 -4.79
CA GLU A 132 4.81 -4.77 -5.59
C GLU A 132 3.57 -5.25 -4.83
N ARG A 133 3.64 -6.41 -4.17
CA ARG A 133 2.53 -6.91 -3.34
C ARG A 133 2.21 -6.01 -2.15
N ASN A 134 3.16 -5.18 -1.71
CA ASN A 134 2.98 -4.21 -0.64
C ASN A 134 2.79 -2.77 -1.17
N ALA A 135 2.64 -2.58 -2.49
CA ALA A 135 2.53 -1.28 -3.14
C ALA A 135 1.14 -0.63 -2.98
N PHE A 136 0.31 -1.10 -2.05
CA PHE A 136 -0.98 -0.46 -1.72
C PHE A 136 -0.80 1.03 -1.42
N PHE A 137 0.26 1.39 -0.68
CA PHE A 137 0.55 2.80 -0.39
C PHE A 137 1.06 3.59 -1.60
N ALA A 138 1.36 2.95 -2.73
CA ALA A 138 1.69 3.63 -3.99
C ALA A 138 0.47 3.83 -4.91
N HIS A 139 -0.76 3.52 -4.46
CA HIS A 139 -1.96 3.86 -5.22
C HIS A 139 -2.08 5.38 -5.42
N PRO A 140 -2.63 5.85 -6.56
CA PRO A 140 -2.77 7.27 -6.85
C PRO A 140 -3.46 8.05 -5.74
N GLU A 141 -4.47 7.48 -5.10
CA GLU A 141 -5.20 8.08 -3.97
C GLU A 141 -4.29 8.30 -2.76
N ASN A 142 -3.46 7.31 -2.41
CA ASN A 142 -2.54 7.39 -1.28
C ASN A 142 -1.41 8.37 -1.54
N ILE A 143 -0.93 8.46 -2.78
CA ILE A 143 0.04 9.47 -3.21
C ILE A 143 -0.56 10.88 -3.05
N LEU A 144 -1.80 11.09 -3.48
CA LEU A 144 -2.48 12.38 -3.33
C LEU A 144 -2.66 12.76 -1.85
N ILE A 145 -2.98 11.79 -0.99
CA ILE A 145 -3.04 11.99 0.47
C ILE A 145 -1.68 12.43 1.01
N ALA A 146 -0.58 11.77 0.65
CA ALA A 146 0.76 12.21 1.07
C ALA A 146 1.10 13.62 0.57
N MET A 147 0.69 13.97 -0.65
CA MET A 147 0.96 15.30 -1.20
C MET A 147 0.25 16.42 -0.42
N ILE A 148 -1.00 16.24 0.00
CA ILE A 148 -1.75 17.27 0.74
C ILE A 148 -1.22 17.47 2.17
N PHE A 149 -0.51 16.49 2.74
CA PHE A 149 0.14 16.55 4.04
C PHE A 149 1.66 16.82 3.96
N ASP A 150 2.22 17.05 2.77
CA ASP A 150 3.65 17.35 2.61
C ASP A 150 4.01 18.70 3.29
N GLU A 151 5.20 18.79 3.91
CA GLU A 151 5.68 20.00 4.58
C GLU A 151 5.83 21.19 3.61
N ARG A 152 6.08 20.92 2.33
CA ARG A 152 6.30 21.94 1.31
C ARG A 152 4.97 22.43 0.73
N LYS A 153 4.71 23.73 0.90
CA LYS A 153 3.47 24.39 0.44
C LYS A 153 3.13 24.12 -1.02
N HIS A 154 4.12 24.20 -1.92
CA HIS A 154 3.90 23.99 -3.35
C HIS A 154 3.46 22.55 -3.70
N ILE A 155 3.89 21.54 -2.92
CA ILE A 155 3.45 20.14 -3.10
C ILE A 155 2.02 19.97 -2.62
N ARG A 156 1.65 20.58 -1.49
CA ARG A 156 0.26 20.57 -1.00
C ARG A 156 -0.69 21.21 -2.01
N GLU A 157 -0.34 22.38 -2.53
CA GLU A 157 -1.12 23.06 -3.57
C GLU A 157 -1.26 22.20 -4.83
N LEU A 158 -0.18 21.53 -5.25
CA LEU A 158 -0.23 20.61 -6.38
C LEU A 158 -1.18 19.43 -6.10
N GLY A 159 -1.10 18.82 -4.91
CA GLY A 159 -1.99 17.74 -4.49
C GLY A 159 -3.46 18.15 -4.56
N LEU A 160 -3.79 19.32 -4.01
CA LEU A 160 -5.14 19.89 -4.07
C LEU A 160 -5.60 20.14 -5.52
N ARG A 161 -4.75 20.75 -6.37
CA ARG A 161 -5.08 20.98 -7.79
C ARG A 161 -5.36 19.66 -8.53
N ARG A 162 -4.59 18.60 -8.25
CA ARG A 162 -4.80 17.27 -8.85
C ARG A 162 -6.13 16.66 -8.39
N ILE A 163 -6.47 16.78 -7.11
CA ILE A 163 -7.76 16.33 -6.56
C ILE A 163 -8.91 17.10 -7.21
N TYR A 164 -8.83 18.43 -7.29
CA TYR A 164 -9.85 19.25 -7.94
C TYR A 164 -10.02 18.85 -9.40
N LYS A 165 -8.93 18.72 -10.16
CA LYS A 165 -8.99 18.28 -11.57
C LYS A 165 -9.68 16.92 -11.70
N ALA A 166 -9.30 15.94 -10.87
CA ALA A 166 -9.88 14.59 -10.89
C ALA A 166 -11.39 14.58 -10.58
N ARG A 167 -11.84 15.44 -9.66
CA ARG A 167 -13.27 15.59 -9.32
C ARG A 167 -14.06 16.22 -10.47
N HIS A 168 -13.52 17.25 -11.12
CA HIS A 168 -14.18 17.93 -12.23
C HIS A 168 -14.19 17.09 -13.52
N SER A 169 -13.17 16.25 -13.75
CA SER A 169 -13.18 15.27 -14.85
C SER A 169 -14.21 14.15 -14.68
N ARG A 170 -14.82 14.02 -13.49
CA ARG A 170 -15.93 13.11 -13.21
C ARG A 170 -17.31 13.78 -13.30
N GLN A 171 -17.41 15.03 -13.76
CA GLN A 171 -18.73 15.57 -14.09
C GLN A 171 -19.40 14.64 -15.11
N PRO A 172 -20.66 14.19 -14.86
CA PRO A 172 -21.37 13.38 -15.81
C PRO A 172 -21.49 14.19 -17.10
N CYS A 173 -20.97 13.64 -18.20
CA CYS A 173 -21.43 14.06 -19.51
C CYS A 173 -22.96 14.03 -19.44
N SER A 174 -23.58 15.17 -19.74
CA SER A 174 -25.01 15.29 -19.88
C SER A 174 -25.55 14.11 -20.68
N LYS A 175 -26.69 13.58 -20.21
CA LYS A 175 -27.43 12.46 -20.79
C LYS A 175 -27.24 12.34 -22.31
N GLY A 176 -26.74 11.18 -22.74
CA GLY A 176 -26.91 10.65 -24.10
C GLY A 176 -25.90 11.13 -25.14
N LYS A 177 -24.80 10.40 -25.29
CA LYS A 177 -24.32 9.99 -26.62
C LYS A 177 -23.91 8.53 -26.59
N THR A 178 -24.52 7.78 -27.49
CA THR A 178 -24.39 6.35 -27.74
C THR A 178 -22.91 5.95 -27.84
N ILE A 179 -22.56 4.84 -27.20
CA ILE A 179 -21.24 4.21 -27.29
C ILE A 179 -21.04 3.79 -28.74
N GLY A 180 -20.28 4.58 -29.50
CA GLY A 180 -19.69 4.16 -30.75
C GLY A 180 -18.48 3.28 -30.44
N THR A 181 -18.58 2.02 -30.83
CA THR A 181 -17.52 1.02 -30.82
C THR A 181 -16.23 1.61 -31.40
N LEU A 182 -15.17 1.73 -30.59
CA LEU A 182 -13.81 1.86 -31.11
C LEU A 182 -13.05 0.60 -30.72
N SER A 183 -12.99 -0.27 -31.72
CA SER A 183 -12.16 -1.46 -31.83
C SER A 183 -10.71 -1.20 -31.42
N LEU A 184 -10.11 -2.22 -30.80
CA LEU A 184 -8.69 -2.52 -30.88
C LEU A 184 -8.11 -2.12 -32.25
N LEU A 185 -6.95 -1.47 -32.26
CA LEU A 185 -5.81 -1.84 -33.11
C LEU A 185 -4.59 -0.95 -32.78
N LEU A 186 -3.51 -1.67 -32.43
CA LEU A 186 -2.09 -1.28 -32.33
C LEU A 186 -1.67 -0.41 -31.13
#